data_AF-A0A9E8RW34-F1
#
_entry.id   AF-A0A9E8RW34-F1
#
_cell.length_a   1.000
_cell.length_b   1.000
_cell.length_c   1.000
_cell.angle_alpha   90.00
_cell.angle_beta   90.00
_cell.angle_gamma   90.00
#
_symmetry.space_group_name_H-M   'P 1'
#
loop_
_entity.id
_entity.type
_entity.pdbx_description
1 polymer ?
#
loop_
_entity_poly.entity_id
_entity_poly.type
_entity_poly.pdbx_seq_one_letter_code
_entity_poly.pdbx_strand_id
1 'polypeptide(L)'
;MPTHSIQTLVSTLTNVLPKETSIAIANQKHFVHYEPSDVINLQIEPGDEIKKGSATYQALLLKRKIFTFIDESVFGTSYYGLSVPIIDNGKLNAVVTAILPMTQKLSLPHFLTIKNEDRWFPVPMDDVIYLEAENRKAKIVTNRLKGSHKYSLTILESFLPSDQFIRCHRSYIVNIHQIREIQPDFHSTFLLIMKNGDRIPVSQKYASSFRKHLIF
;
A
#
# COMPACT_ATOMS: atom_id res chain seq x y z
N MET A 1 22.26 -6.54 -20.08
CA MET A 1 20.98 -6.80 -20.77
C MET A 1 20.94 -5.98 -22.05
N PRO A 2 20.39 -6.48 -23.16
CA PRO A 2 20.20 -5.70 -24.38
C PRO A 2 19.22 -4.54 -24.16
N THR A 3 19.42 -3.40 -24.85
CA THR A 3 18.59 -2.18 -24.71
C THR A 3 17.11 -2.44 -24.99
N HIS A 4 16.80 -3.27 -25.99
CA HIS A 4 15.43 -3.66 -26.32
C HIS A 4 14.73 -4.42 -25.16
N SER A 5 15.46 -5.31 -24.48
CA SER A 5 14.90 -6.06 -23.34
C SER A 5 14.59 -5.15 -22.15
N ILE A 6 15.38 -4.09 -21.96
CA ILE A 6 15.15 -3.08 -20.92
C ILE A 6 13.85 -2.31 -21.21
N GLN A 7 13.66 -1.81 -22.43
CA GLN A 7 12.45 -1.08 -22.82
C GLN A 7 11.18 -1.93 -22.69
N THR A 8 11.22 -3.21 -23.10
CA THR A 8 10.09 -4.13 -22.91
C THR A 8 9.78 -4.36 -21.43
N LEU A 9 10.80 -4.50 -20.59
CA LEU A 9 10.61 -4.68 -19.15
C LEU A 9 10.00 -3.42 -18.50
N VAL A 10 10.53 -2.24 -18.81
CA VAL A 10 10.06 -0.95 -18.27
C VAL A 10 8.60 -0.71 -18.67
N SER A 11 8.25 -0.89 -19.95
CA SER A 11 6.86 -0.74 -20.40
C SER A 11 5.91 -1.72 -19.71
N THR A 12 6.33 -2.97 -19.50
CA THR A 12 5.54 -3.96 -18.74
C THR A 12 5.34 -3.54 -17.29
N LEU A 13 6.39 -3.07 -16.63
CA LEU A 13 6.33 -2.62 -15.24
C LEU A 13 5.45 -1.38 -15.07
N THR A 14 5.53 -0.44 -16.00
CA THR A 14 4.73 0.80 -16.01
C THR A 14 3.23 0.51 -16.11
N ASN A 15 2.84 -0.59 -16.77
CA ASN A 15 1.43 -1.01 -16.86
C ASN A 15 0.91 -1.66 -15.57
N VAL A 16 1.80 -2.14 -14.69
CA VAL A 16 1.43 -2.88 -13.47
C VAL A 16 1.59 -2.00 -12.22
N LEU A 17 2.60 -1.13 -12.21
CA LEU A 17 2.91 -0.26 -11.08
C LEU A 17 2.02 0.98 -11.07
N PRO A 18 1.82 1.60 -9.90
CA PRO A 18 1.17 2.92 -9.80
C PRO A 18 1.87 3.95 -10.70
N LYS A 19 1.11 4.86 -11.31
CA LYS A 19 1.63 5.88 -12.24
C LYS A 19 2.65 6.82 -11.60
N GLU A 20 2.58 6.95 -10.28
CA GLU A 20 3.45 7.77 -9.45
C GLU A 20 4.82 7.10 -9.21
N THR A 21 5.02 5.87 -9.69
CA THR A 21 6.24 5.08 -9.46
C THR A 21 7.31 5.44 -10.47
N SER A 22 8.46 5.90 -9.97
CA SER A 22 9.70 5.96 -10.74
C SER A 22 10.31 4.57 -10.88
N ILE A 23 10.96 4.27 -12.00
CA ILE A 23 11.64 2.98 -12.21
C ILE A 23 13.13 3.24 -12.47
N ALA A 24 14.00 2.61 -11.69
CA ALA A 24 15.42 2.57 -11.94
C ALA A 24 15.87 1.14 -12.23
N ILE A 25 16.78 0.97 -13.18
CA ILE A 25 17.45 -0.31 -13.44
C ILE A 25 18.94 -0.07 -13.33
N ALA A 26 19.62 -0.93 -12.59
CA ALA A 26 21.06 -0.85 -12.39
C ALA A 26 21.74 -2.18 -12.72
N ASN A 27 23.00 -2.10 -13.17
CA ASN A 27 23.90 -3.25 -13.17
C ASN A 27 24.59 -3.34 -11.80
N GLN A 28 25.76 -3.99 -11.71
CA GLN A 28 26.48 -4.14 -10.44
C GLN A 28 27.19 -2.87 -9.95
N LYS A 29 27.33 -1.84 -10.81
CA LYS A 29 28.11 -0.61 -10.53
C LYS A 29 27.33 0.68 -10.79
N HIS A 30 26.58 0.73 -11.90
CA HIS A 30 25.93 1.96 -12.38
C HIS A 30 24.46 1.73 -12.70
N PHE A 31 23.68 2.80 -12.65
CA PHE A 31 22.35 2.84 -13.24
C PHE A 31 22.45 2.71 -14.76
N VAL A 32 21.65 1.83 -15.34
CA VAL A 32 21.59 1.62 -16.80
C VAL A 32 20.36 2.27 -17.43
N HIS A 33 19.33 2.52 -16.64
CA HIS A 33 18.10 3.16 -17.08
C HIS A 33 17.38 3.78 -15.89
N TYR A 34 16.73 4.91 -16.14
CA TYR A 34 15.87 5.58 -15.19
C TYR A 34 14.67 6.17 -15.94
N GLU A 35 13.47 5.84 -15.46
CA GLU A 35 12.20 6.35 -15.96
C GLU A 35 11.54 7.11 -14.79
N PRO A 36 11.64 8.45 -14.75
CA PRO A 36 11.01 9.23 -13.71
C PRO A 36 9.48 9.22 -13.85
N SER A 37 8.77 9.31 -12.73
CA SER A 37 7.35 9.67 -12.73
C SER A 37 7.18 11.18 -12.57
N ASP A 38 5.97 11.68 -12.83
CA ASP A 38 5.62 13.09 -12.57
C ASP A 38 5.64 13.46 -11.07
N VAL A 39 5.70 12.46 -10.17
CA VAL A 39 5.55 12.65 -8.72
C VAL A 39 6.87 12.55 -7.97
N ILE A 40 7.74 11.62 -8.36
CA ILE A 40 9.07 11.48 -7.76
C ILE A 40 10.11 11.35 -8.85
N ASN A 41 11.10 12.25 -8.79
CA ASN A 41 12.26 12.21 -9.66
C ASN A 41 13.53 12.32 -8.78
N LEU A 42 14.31 11.24 -8.72
CA LEU A 42 15.56 11.17 -7.94
C LEU A 42 16.77 11.76 -8.67
N GLN A 43 16.56 12.34 -9.86
CA GLN A 43 17.61 12.92 -10.71
C GLN A 43 18.73 11.91 -11.03
N ILE A 44 18.35 10.67 -11.34
CA ILE A 44 19.29 9.61 -11.72
C ILE A 44 19.50 9.67 -13.23
N GLU A 45 20.75 9.67 -13.66
CA GLU A 45 21.11 9.56 -15.07
C GLU A 45 21.72 8.18 -15.38
N PRO A 46 21.45 7.59 -16.56
CA PRO A 46 22.16 6.39 -16.99
C PRO A 46 23.69 6.62 -17.01
N GLY A 47 24.42 5.80 -16.26
CA GLY A 47 25.86 5.96 -16.04
C GLY A 47 26.22 6.34 -14.60
N ASP A 48 25.28 6.90 -13.83
CA ASP A 48 25.50 7.26 -12.43
C ASP A 48 25.91 6.04 -11.58
N GLU A 49 26.85 6.25 -10.66
CA GLU A 49 27.19 5.26 -9.65
C GLU A 49 26.03 4.98 -8.70
N ILE A 50 25.91 3.72 -8.29
CA ILE A 50 24.86 3.32 -7.35
C ILE A 50 25.21 3.85 -5.96
N LYS A 51 24.46 4.86 -5.50
CA LYS A 51 24.66 5.50 -4.20
C LYS A 51 24.56 4.51 -3.06
N LYS A 52 25.56 4.51 -2.16
CA LYS A 52 25.53 3.74 -0.91
C LYS A 52 24.32 4.13 -0.08
N GLY A 53 23.70 3.15 0.57
CA GLY A 53 22.49 3.36 1.35
C GLY A 53 21.19 3.24 0.55
N SER A 54 21.21 3.47 -0.78
CA SER A 54 20.03 3.31 -1.63
C SER A 54 19.40 1.91 -1.59
N ALA A 55 18.11 1.81 -1.91
CA ALA A 55 17.44 0.51 -2.01
C ALA A 55 18.11 -0.41 -3.06
N THR A 56 18.55 0.15 -4.19
CA THR A 56 19.28 -0.58 -5.23
C THR A 56 20.60 -1.15 -4.68
N TYR A 57 21.38 -0.34 -3.95
CA TYR A 57 22.62 -0.78 -3.31
C TYR A 57 22.40 -1.91 -2.31
N GLN A 58 21.39 -1.78 -1.45
CA GLN A 58 21.05 -2.80 -0.45
C GLN A 58 20.63 -4.13 -1.11
N ALA A 59 19.89 -4.08 -2.22
CA ALA A 59 19.50 -5.28 -2.97
C ALA A 59 20.68 -5.96 -3.66
N LEU A 60 21.62 -5.19 -4.20
CA LEU A 60 22.88 -5.70 -4.75
C LEU A 60 23.69 -6.44 -3.68
N LEU A 61 23.85 -5.82 -2.51
CA LEU A 61 24.62 -6.37 -1.40
C LEU A 61 24.02 -7.66 -0.87
N LEU A 62 22.71 -7.68 -0.62
CA LEU A 62 22.01 -8.81 -0.02
C LEU A 62 21.62 -9.89 -1.03
N LYS A 63 21.72 -9.60 -2.34
CA LYS A 63 21.33 -10.50 -3.45
C LYS A 63 19.92 -11.08 -3.31
N ARG A 64 19.00 -10.32 -2.72
CA ARG A 64 17.59 -10.71 -2.53
C ARG A 64 16.68 -9.51 -2.76
N LYS A 65 15.40 -9.80 -2.99
CA LYS A 65 14.35 -8.78 -3.01
C LYS A 65 14.32 -8.04 -1.66
N ILE A 66 14.25 -6.71 -1.71
CA ILE A 66 14.02 -5.88 -0.52
C ILE A 66 12.90 -4.88 -0.75
N PHE A 67 12.27 -4.49 0.34
CA PHE A 67 11.40 -3.32 0.42
C PHE A 67 11.88 -2.50 1.61
N THR A 68 12.33 -1.28 1.39
CA THR A 68 12.99 -0.48 2.43
C THR A 68 12.68 1.01 2.27
N PHE A 69 12.69 1.71 3.40
CA PHE A 69 12.61 3.16 3.45
C PHE A 69 14.00 3.76 3.26
N ILE A 70 14.10 4.77 2.42
CA ILE A 70 15.32 5.55 2.18
C ILE A 70 15.03 7.00 2.54
N ASP A 71 15.82 7.54 3.46
CA ASP A 71 15.73 8.94 3.86
C ASP A 71 16.42 9.88 2.86
N GLU A 72 16.19 11.17 3.03
CA GLU A 72 16.64 12.23 2.14
C GLU A 72 18.17 12.36 2.02
N SER A 73 18.95 11.76 2.94
CA SER A 73 20.42 11.84 2.87
C SER A 73 21.04 11.18 1.63
N VAL A 74 20.31 10.27 0.96
CA VAL A 74 20.85 9.54 -0.21
C VAL A 74 20.63 10.30 -1.53
N PHE A 75 19.41 10.76 -1.78
CA PHE A 75 19.01 11.40 -3.05
C PHE A 75 18.41 12.79 -2.88
N GLY A 76 18.46 13.39 -1.69
CA GLY A 76 17.79 14.67 -1.39
C GLY A 76 16.26 14.56 -1.29
N THR A 77 15.70 13.38 -1.58
CA THR A 77 14.28 13.07 -1.54
C THR A 77 14.10 11.73 -0.86
N SER A 78 13.24 11.68 0.15
CA SER A 78 12.91 10.42 0.85
C SER A 78 11.90 9.59 0.05
N TYR A 79 12.01 8.26 0.08
CA TYR A 79 11.16 7.35 -0.70
C TYR A 79 11.11 5.92 -0.14
N TYR A 80 10.12 5.13 -0.57
CA TYR A 80 10.14 3.67 -0.41
C TYR A 80 10.69 3.02 -1.67
N GLY A 81 11.69 2.14 -1.52
CA GLY A 81 12.29 1.40 -2.62
C GLY A 81 11.94 -0.08 -2.57
N LEU A 82 11.27 -0.57 -3.62
CA LEU A 82 11.13 -2.00 -3.90
C LEU A 82 12.18 -2.43 -4.91
N SER A 83 13.23 -3.12 -4.46
CA SER A 83 14.33 -3.55 -5.32
C SER A 83 14.33 -5.06 -5.50
N VAL A 84 14.32 -5.50 -6.76
CA VAL A 84 14.31 -6.91 -7.16
C VAL A 84 15.58 -7.20 -7.98
N PRO A 85 16.50 -8.02 -7.47
CA PRO A 85 17.62 -8.50 -8.25
C PRO A 85 17.15 -9.46 -9.34
N ILE A 86 17.62 -9.26 -10.57
CA ILE A 86 17.47 -10.19 -11.67
C ILE A 86 18.69 -11.09 -11.70
N ILE A 87 18.47 -12.36 -11.38
CA ILE A 87 19.49 -13.40 -11.35
C ILE A 87 19.21 -14.36 -12.50
N ASP A 88 20.23 -14.60 -13.32
CA ASP A 88 20.19 -15.55 -14.42
C ASP A 88 21.40 -16.49 -14.28
N ASN A 89 21.16 -17.80 -14.35
CA ASN A 89 22.19 -18.83 -14.14
C ASN A 89 23.07 -18.59 -12.88
N GLY A 90 22.45 -18.14 -11.78
CA GLY A 90 23.14 -17.84 -10.51
C GLY A 90 23.96 -16.54 -10.50
N LYS A 91 24.01 -15.81 -11.62
CA LYS A 91 24.72 -14.53 -11.74
C LYS A 91 23.73 -13.36 -11.64
N LEU A 92 24.05 -12.40 -10.78
CA LEU A 92 23.30 -11.15 -10.66
C LEU A 92 23.57 -10.27 -11.89
N ASN A 93 22.55 -10.12 -12.73
CA ASN A 93 22.65 -9.38 -13.99
C ASN A 93 22.21 -7.92 -13.85
N ALA A 94 21.16 -7.67 -13.08
CA ALA A 94 20.62 -6.34 -12.87
C ALA A 94 19.85 -6.27 -11.55
N VAL A 95 19.51 -5.05 -11.13
CA VAL A 95 18.50 -4.79 -10.10
C VAL A 95 17.49 -3.84 -10.70
N VAL A 96 16.22 -4.18 -10.57
CA VAL A 96 15.10 -3.29 -10.90
C VAL A 96 14.60 -2.71 -9.59
N THR A 97 14.48 -1.40 -9.52
CA THR A 97 14.01 -0.67 -8.36
C THR A 97 12.79 0.16 -8.73
N ALA A 98 11.64 -0.17 -8.13
CA ALA A 98 10.49 0.71 -8.12
C ALA A 98 10.63 1.70 -6.95
N ILE A 99 10.52 2.99 -7.27
CA ILE A 99 10.73 4.14 -6.38
C ILE A 99 9.37 4.79 -6.15
N LEU A 100 8.90 4.73 -4.91
CA LEU A 100 7.56 5.16 -4.51
C LEU A 100 7.69 6.44 -3.67
N PRO A 101 6.98 7.54 -4.01
CA PRO A 101 7.03 8.80 -3.26
C PRO A 101 6.57 8.62 -1.81
N MET A 102 7.15 9.42 -0.89
CA MET A 102 6.55 9.62 0.43
C MET A 102 5.35 10.56 0.40
N THR A 103 5.40 11.56 -0.48
CA THR A 103 4.42 12.65 -0.54
C THR A 103 3.21 12.25 -1.38
N GLN A 104 2.14 12.05 -0.63
CA GLN A 104 0.74 11.76 -0.96
C GLN A 104 0.36 10.29 -0.95
N LYS A 105 -0.50 9.99 0.04
CA LYS A 105 -1.66 9.10 -0.05
C LYS A 105 -1.71 8.41 -1.40
N LEU A 106 -1.28 7.16 -1.43
CA LEU A 106 -1.45 6.15 -2.47
C LEU A 106 -2.83 6.29 -3.12
N SER A 107 -3.04 7.24 -4.04
CA SER A 107 -4.31 7.98 -4.24
C SER A 107 -5.48 7.31 -3.54
N LEU A 108 -5.51 7.46 -2.21
CA LEU A 108 -6.33 6.55 -1.39
C LEU A 108 -7.73 6.82 -1.87
N PRO A 109 -8.45 5.78 -2.35
CA PRO A 109 -9.57 6.00 -3.24
C PRO A 109 -10.49 7.01 -2.56
N HIS A 110 -10.67 8.20 -3.12
CA HIS A 110 -11.60 9.16 -2.52
C HIS A 110 -13.01 8.54 -2.44
N PHE A 111 -13.27 7.58 -3.32
CA PHE A 111 -14.48 6.80 -3.39
C PHE A 111 -14.19 5.31 -3.35
N LEU A 112 -14.95 4.57 -2.55
CA LEU A 112 -15.07 3.13 -2.62
C LEU A 112 -16.32 2.79 -3.43
N THR A 113 -16.15 2.30 -4.67
CA THR A 113 -17.30 1.96 -5.52
C THR A 113 -17.92 0.63 -5.08
N ILE A 114 -19.16 0.66 -4.62
CA ILE A 114 -19.87 -0.53 -4.15
C ILE A 114 -20.95 -0.95 -5.14
N LYS A 115 -21.20 -2.27 -5.23
CA LYS A 115 -22.29 -2.84 -6.02
C LYS A 115 -23.49 -3.13 -5.11
N ASN A 116 -24.64 -2.56 -5.43
CA ASN A 116 -25.92 -2.91 -4.81
C ASN A 116 -26.89 -3.29 -5.94
N GLU A 117 -27.43 -4.51 -5.86
CA GLU A 117 -28.17 -5.16 -6.97
C GLU A 117 -27.34 -5.11 -8.27
N ASP A 118 -27.84 -4.50 -9.33
CA ASP A 118 -27.16 -4.35 -10.63
C ASP A 118 -26.60 -2.95 -10.89
N ARG A 119 -26.43 -2.15 -9.82
CA ARG A 119 -25.93 -0.77 -9.92
C ARG A 119 -24.64 -0.59 -9.13
N TRP A 120 -23.79 0.31 -9.61
CA TRP A 120 -22.54 0.72 -8.96
C TRP A 120 -22.68 2.14 -8.40
N PHE A 121 -22.25 2.31 -7.15
CA PHE A 121 -22.36 3.56 -6.43
C PHE A 121 -20.96 3.96 -5.94
N PRO A 122 -20.37 5.06 -6.44
CA PRO A 122 -19.16 5.62 -5.85
C PRO A 122 -19.50 6.23 -4.49
N VAL A 123 -18.93 5.69 -3.41
CA VAL A 123 -19.18 6.16 -2.04
C VAL A 123 -17.94 6.89 -1.51
N PRO A 124 -18.04 8.17 -1.09
CA PRO A 124 -16.94 8.85 -0.42
C PRO A 124 -16.42 8.06 0.77
N MET A 125 -15.10 7.97 0.97
CA MET A 125 -14.55 7.21 2.12
C MET A 125 -15.08 7.68 3.47
N ASP A 126 -15.33 8.98 3.62
CA ASP A 126 -15.90 9.57 4.84
C ASP A 126 -17.32 9.10 5.15
N ASP A 127 -18.07 8.66 4.13
CA ASP A 127 -19.43 8.12 4.26
C ASP A 127 -19.43 6.63 4.64
N VAL A 128 -18.29 5.94 4.51
CA VAL A 128 -18.16 4.52 4.87
C VAL A 128 -18.02 4.41 6.39
N ILE A 129 -18.91 3.65 7.02
CA ILE A 129 -18.91 3.39 8.47
C ILE A 129 -17.97 2.23 8.79
N TYR A 130 -18.16 1.10 8.11
CA TYR A 130 -17.31 -0.08 8.24
C TYR A 130 -17.47 -1.00 7.03
N LEU A 131 -16.54 -1.95 6.95
CA LEU A 131 -16.58 -3.06 6.03
C LEU A 131 -16.68 -4.36 6.82
N GLU A 132 -17.49 -5.30 6.33
CA GLU A 132 -17.73 -6.60 6.92
C GLU A 132 -17.46 -7.73 5.93
N ALA A 133 -16.90 -8.84 6.39
CA ALA A 133 -16.71 -10.02 5.55
C ALA A 133 -18.02 -10.81 5.51
N GLU A 134 -18.65 -10.88 4.33
CA GLU A 134 -19.90 -11.59 4.10
C GLU A 134 -19.80 -12.43 2.83
N ASN A 135 -20.04 -13.74 2.91
CA ASN A 135 -20.06 -14.65 1.75
C ASN A 135 -18.83 -14.53 0.81
N ARG A 136 -17.62 -14.45 1.39
CA ARG A 136 -16.32 -14.27 0.70
C ARG A 136 -16.15 -12.92 -0.03
N LYS A 137 -17.11 -12.01 0.11
CA LYS A 137 -17.04 -10.64 -0.38
C LYS A 137 -16.92 -9.67 0.80
N ALA A 138 -16.54 -8.43 0.50
CA ALA A 138 -16.67 -7.35 1.47
C ALA A 138 -18.05 -6.71 1.31
N LYS A 139 -18.82 -6.66 2.39
CA LYS A 139 -19.98 -5.77 2.53
C LYS A 139 -19.49 -4.42 3.03
N ILE A 140 -20.00 -3.35 2.45
CA ILE A 140 -19.65 -1.97 2.79
C ILE A 140 -20.91 -1.34 3.33
N VAL A 141 -20.79 -0.77 4.53
CA VAL A 141 -21.89 -0.15 5.24
C VAL A 141 -21.66 1.34 5.32
N THR A 142 -22.64 2.10 4.85
CA THR A 142 -22.70 3.56 4.91
C THR A 142 -23.98 3.97 5.64
N ASN A 143 -24.14 5.27 5.90
CA ASN A 143 -25.40 5.77 6.48
C ASN A 143 -26.61 5.65 5.54
N ARG A 144 -26.39 5.68 4.23
CA ARG A 144 -27.48 5.78 3.23
C ARG A 144 -27.77 4.47 2.52
N LEU A 145 -26.75 3.63 2.35
CA LEU A 145 -26.84 2.41 1.55
C LEU A 145 -25.83 1.37 2.02
N LYS A 146 -26.11 0.10 1.69
CA LYS A 146 -25.20 -1.02 1.86
C LYS A 146 -24.98 -1.67 0.51
N GLY A 147 -23.81 -2.26 0.31
CA GLY A 147 -23.48 -2.94 -0.92
C GLY A 147 -22.27 -3.84 -0.76
N SER A 148 -21.89 -4.52 -1.83
CA SER A 148 -20.75 -5.43 -1.85
C SER A 148 -19.63 -4.91 -2.73
N HIS A 149 -18.39 -5.25 -2.38
CA HIS A 149 -17.22 -5.06 -3.23
C HIS A 149 -16.69 -6.43 -3.68
N LYS A 150 -16.14 -6.47 -4.89
CA LYS A 150 -15.57 -7.70 -5.48
C LYS A 150 -14.32 -8.21 -4.76
N TYR A 151 -13.64 -7.34 -4.00
CA TYR A 151 -12.44 -7.66 -3.25
C TYR A 151 -12.77 -8.08 -1.82
N SER A 152 -11.89 -8.92 -1.25
CA SER A 152 -11.95 -9.32 0.16
C SER A 152 -11.50 -8.18 1.07
N LEU A 153 -11.78 -8.29 2.37
CA LEU A 153 -11.30 -7.31 3.35
C LEU A 153 -9.78 -7.19 3.37
N THR A 154 -9.03 -8.29 3.23
CA THR A 154 -7.56 -8.25 3.19
C THR A 154 -7.02 -7.46 2.00
N ILE A 155 -7.66 -7.60 0.84
CA ILE A 155 -7.28 -6.82 -0.35
C ILE A 155 -7.66 -5.36 -0.13
N LEU A 156 -8.88 -5.08 0.33
CA LEU A 156 -9.33 -3.71 0.57
C LEU A 156 -8.50 -2.99 1.63
N GLU A 157 -8.07 -3.68 2.69
CA GLU A 157 -7.18 -3.15 3.72
C GLU A 157 -5.90 -2.53 3.14
N SER A 158 -5.35 -3.11 2.06
CA SER A 158 -4.16 -2.57 1.40
C SER A 158 -4.40 -1.29 0.59
N PHE A 159 -5.66 -0.96 0.31
CA PHE A 159 -6.06 0.23 -0.46
C PHE A 159 -6.73 1.31 0.41
N LEU A 160 -7.14 0.98 1.64
CA LEU A 160 -7.85 1.92 2.50
C LEU A 160 -6.88 2.88 3.21
N PRO A 161 -7.26 4.16 3.41
CA PRO A 161 -6.49 5.09 4.21
C PRO A 161 -6.22 4.53 5.60
N SER A 162 -4.95 4.23 5.92
CA SER A 162 -4.60 3.66 7.23
C SER A 162 -4.78 4.64 8.38
N ASP A 163 -4.86 5.95 8.08
CA ASP A 163 -5.20 7.01 9.02
C ASP A 163 -6.71 7.08 9.34
N GLN A 164 -7.55 6.45 8.51
CA GLN A 164 -9.01 6.46 8.67
C GLN A 164 -9.59 5.09 8.99
N PHE A 165 -9.04 4.02 8.43
CA PHE A 165 -9.58 2.67 8.52
C PHE A 165 -8.66 1.74 9.29
N ILE A 166 -9.24 1.02 10.26
CA ILE A 166 -8.50 0.05 11.08
C ILE A 166 -9.14 -1.33 11.05
N ARG A 167 -8.29 -2.34 10.83
CA ARG A 167 -8.66 -3.74 10.96
C ARG A 167 -8.77 -4.11 12.44
N CYS A 168 -10.00 -4.27 12.93
CA CYS A 168 -10.26 -4.59 14.33
C CYS A 168 -10.68 -6.06 14.55
N HIS A 169 -11.04 -6.76 13.49
CA HIS A 169 -11.48 -8.15 13.54
C HIS A 169 -11.17 -8.87 12.21
N ARG A 170 -11.13 -10.21 12.21
CA ARG A 170 -10.99 -10.98 10.96
C ARG A 170 -12.13 -10.71 9.95
N SER A 171 -13.27 -10.25 10.46
CA SER A 171 -14.46 -9.95 9.67
C SER A 171 -14.76 -8.46 9.57
N TYR A 172 -13.97 -7.56 10.18
CA TYR A 172 -14.31 -6.14 10.21
C TYR A 172 -13.11 -5.23 9.95
N ILE A 173 -13.35 -4.16 9.20
CA ILE A 173 -12.51 -2.96 9.10
C ILE A 173 -13.42 -1.79 9.41
N VAL A 174 -13.05 -0.90 10.33
CA VAL A 174 -13.90 0.21 10.76
C VAL A 174 -13.29 1.55 10.39
N ASN A 175 -14.14 2.52 10.05
CA ASN A 175 -13.72 3.91 9.94
C ASN A 175 -13.68 4.53 11.34
N ILE A 176 -12.49 4.99 11.76
CA ILE A 176 -12.23 5.55 13.10
C ILE A 176 -13.10 6.79 13.32
N HIS A 177 -13.29 7.63 12.29
CA HIS A 177 -14.13 8.83 12.38
C HIS A 177 -15.61 8.51 12.58
N GLN A 178 -16.02 7.26 12.38
CA GLN A 178 -17.39 6.77 12.54
C GLN A 178 -17.60 5.99 13.84
N ILE A 179 -16.58 5.87 14.69
CA ILE A 179 -16.72 5.33 16.06
C ILE A 179 -17.35 6.40 16.95
N ARG A 180 -18.41 6.04 17.67
CA ARG A 180 -19.06 6.87 18.68
C ARG A 180 -18.47 6.64 20.06
N GLU A 181 -18.25 5.38 20.42
CA GLU A 181 -17.81 4.98 21.75
C GLU A 181 -17.00 3.68 21.65
N ILE A 182 -15.99 3.54 22.52
CA ILE A 182 -15.20 2.31 22.68
C ILE A 182 -15.46 1.79 24.09
N GLN A 183 -16.09 0.62 24.19
CA GLN A 183 -16.40 -0.02 25.46
C GLN A 183 -15.40 -1.14 25.74
N PRO A 184 -14.94 -1.33 26.99
CA PRO A 184 -14.23 -2.54 27.36
C PRO A 184 -15.17 -3.75 27.21
N ASP A 185 -14.62 -4.85 26.72
CA ASP A 185 -15.33 -6.12 26.59
C ASP A 185 -14.54 -7.25 27.30
N PHE A 186 -15.08 -8.46 27.33
CA PHE A 186 -14.44 -9.60 27.98
C PHE A 186 -13.00 -9.84 27.50
N HIS A 187 -12.17 -10.40 28.37
CA HIS A 187 -10.77 -10.77 28.05
C HIS A 187 -9.89 -9.62 27.55
N SER A 188 -10.08 -8.41 28.09
CA SER A 188 -9.29 -7.21 27.70
C SER A 188 -9.42 -6.89 26.20
N THR A 189 -10.60 -7.13 25.64
CA THR A 189 -10.96 -6.73 24.27
C THR A 189 -11.85 -5.49 24.30
N PHE A 190 -12.37 -5.08 23.14
CA PHE A 190 -13.20 -3.89 23.02
C PHE A 190 -14.43 -4.16 22.18
N LEU A 191 -15.50 -3.43 22.49
CA LEU A 191 -16.69 -3.33 21.68
C LEU A 191 -16.83 -1.90 21.17
N LEU A 192 -16.81 -1.74 19.85
CA LEU A 192 -16.98 -0.44 19.20
C LEU A 192 -18.45 -0.17 18.98
N ILE A 193 -18.92 0.97 19.44
CA ILE A 193 -20.25 1.48 19.13
C ILE A 193 -20.08 2.51 18.03
N MET A 194 -20.63 2.22 16.85
CA MET A 194 -20.55 3.08 15.68
C MET A 194 -21.60 4.21 15.74
N LYS A 195 -21.40 5.29 14.98
CA LYS A 195 -22.33 6.43 14.92
C LYS A 195 -23.75 6.05 14.46
N ASN A 196 -23.88 5.01 13.63
CA ASN A 196 -25.18 4.46 13.23
C ASN A 196 -25.80 3.49 14.25
N GLY A 197 -25.13 3.25 15.39
CA GLY A 197 -25.59 2.35 16.45
C GLY A 197 -25.13 0.90 16.31
N ASP A 198 -24.46 0.52 15.22
CA ASP A 198 -23.94 -0.84 15.06
C ASP A 198 -22.83 -1.13 16.09
N ARG A 199 -22.73 -2.40 16.51
CA ARG A 199 -21.79 -2.86 17.53
C ARG A 199 -20.77 -3.80 16.89
N ILE A 200 -19.49 -3.41 16.90
CA ILE A 200 -18.42 -4.14 16.22
C ILE A 200 -17.37 -4.62 17.24
N PRO A 201 -17.13 -5.93 17.36
CA PRO A 201 -16.13 -6.44 18.29
C PRO A 201 -14.71 -6.21 17.77
N VAL A 202 -13.79 -5.95 18.68
CA VAL A 202 -12.34 -6.00 18.44
C VAL A 202 -11.83 -7.35 18.96
N SER A 203 -11.33 -8.23 18.10
CA SER A 203 -10.82 -9.52 18.62
C SER A 203 -9.46 -9.38 19.29
N GLN A 204 -9.16 -10.33 20.17
CA GLN A 204 -7.91 -10.38 20.94
C GLN A 204 -6.66 -10.25 20.06
N LYS A 205 -6.66 -10.86 18.86
CA LYS A 205 -5.56 -10.76 17.88
C LYS A 205 -5.29 -9.30 17.46
N TYR A 206 -6.32 -8.48 17.34
CA TYR A 206 -6.21 -7.09 16.86
C TYR A 206 -6.19 -6.05 17.98
N ALA A 207 -6.55 -6.43 19.21
CA ALA A 207 -6.63 -5.52 20.36
C ALA A 207 -5.33 -4.73 20.62
N SER A 208 -4.16 -5.38 20.51
CA SER A 208 -2.86 -4.72 20.69
C SER A 208 -2.59 -3.67 19.60
N SER A 209 -2.83 -4.01 18.33
CA SER A 209 -2.68 -3.05 17.22
C SER A 209 -3.67 -1.90 17.32
N PHE A 210 -4.90 -2.20 17.76
CA PHE A 210 -5.97 -1.21 17.92
C PHE A 210 -5.61 -0.15 18.97
N ARG A 211 -5.16 -0.60 20.16
CA ARG A 211 -4.61 0.27 21.22
C ARG A 211 -3.49 1.18 20.72
N LYS A 212 -2.49 0.58 20.08
CA LYS A 212 -1.33 1.32 19.55
C LYS A 212 -1.75 2.40 18.55
N HIS A 213 -2.76 2.13 17.72
CA HIS A 213 -3.21 3.07 16.70
C HIS A 213 -4.00 4.25 17.29
N LEU A 214 -4.73 4.04 18.38
CA LEU A 214 -5.53 5.08 19.04
C LEU A 214 -4.86 5.70 20.28
N ILE A 215 -3.64 5.28 20.60
CA ILE A 215 -2.79 5.86 21.67
C ILE A 215 -3.44 5.74 23.06
N PHE A 216 -3.90 4.54 23.44
CA PHE A 216 -4.27 4.19 24.82
C PHE A 216 -4.17 2.67 25.05
#